data_AF-A0A2I0P106-F1
#
_entry.id   AF-A0A2I0P106-F1
#
_cell.length_a   1.000
_cell.length_b   1.000
_cell.length_c   1.000
_cell.angle_alpha   90.00
_cell.angle_beta   90.00
_cell.angle_gamma   90.00
#
_symmetry.space_group_name_H-M   'P 1'
#
loop_
_entity.id
_entity.type
_entity.pdbx_description
1 polymer ?
#
loop_
_entity_poly.entity_id
_entity_poly.type
_entity_poly.pdbx_seq_one_letter_code
_entity_poly.pdbx_strand_id
1 'polypeptide(L)'
;MEQRGRAESAVNIESMSRYIFTAPGWPKSIVILVLLGLLMEALSWRLSPHFRFFGVLCFIIPGLVALITTRPFITVIGRQMTWNRSALLAVSCTLFSSLITLIGLIALREFLALIFAIAIGFIFGLRLLILVSIADSRMPRVVVPAIIQSLTAYIGGLFIFSDPFMILAPVLLILFGSGFAGLIWLIDRPLNRAFRIRGLEFLNAFIAHLTDGSRSMEDFFRGIGEEAFVPQVSIFFRRPEKRDLIFTIPNVHPGPMGEI
;
A
#
# COMPACT_ATOMS: atom_id res chain seq x y z
N MET A 1 -27.16 -33.50 8.43
CA MET A 1 -26.46 -32.95 9.62
C MET A 1 -25.22 -32.13 9.27
N GLU A 2 -24.54 -32.37 8.14
CA GLU A 2 -23.36 -31.57 7.71
C GLU A 2 -23.61 -30.09 7.39
N GLN A 3 -24.80 -29.72 6.87
CA GLN A 3 -25.07 -28.31 6.50
C GLN A 3 -25.14 -27.37 7.70
N ARG A 4 -25.50 -27.87 8.90
CA ARG A 4 -25.59 -27.07 10.12
C ARG A 4 -24.21 -26.71 10.68
N GLY A 5 -23.22 -27.60 10.53
CA GLY A 5 -21.84 -27.37 10.98
C GLY A 5 -21.04 -26.37 10.11
N ARG A 6 -21.35 -26.28 8.80
CA ARG A 6 -20.75 -25.26 7.92
C ARG A 6 -21.26 -23.86 8.21
N ALA A 7 -22.55 -23.71 8.53
CA ALA A 7 -23.14 -22.43 8.91
C ALA A 7 -22.56 -21.90 10.23
N GLU A 8 -22.41 -22.77 11.25
CA GLU A 8 -21.77 -22.39 12.52
C GLU A 8 -20.30 -21.99 12.33
N SER A 9 -19.55 -22.72 11.49
CA SER A 9 -18.16 -22.40 11.20
C SER A 9 -18.01 -21.05 10.47
N ALA A 10 -18.88 -20.77 9.49
CA ALA A 10 -18.87 -19.50 8.77
C ALA A 10 -19.21 -18.30 9.67
N VAL A 11 -20.24 -18.44 10.52
CA VAL A 11 -20.65 -17.42 11.51
C VAL A 11 -19.55 -17.16 12.54
N ASN A 12 -18.83 -18.20 12.96
CA ASN A 12 -17.74 -18.07 13.93
C ASN A 12 -16.50 -17.37 13.31
N ILE A 13 -16.18 -17.66 12.04
CA ILE A 13 -15.11 -16.96 11.29
C ILE A 13 -15.47 -15.48 11.09
N GLU A 14 -16.73 -15.16 10.79
CA GLU A 14 -17.22 -13.78 10.68
C GLU A 14 -17.09 -13.02 12.02
N SER A 15 -17.37 -13.70 13.15
CA SER A 15 -17.21 -13.12 14.50
C SER A 15 -15.75 -12.86 14.89
N MET A 16 -14.83 -13.73 14.46
CA MET A 16 -13.39 -13.60 14.70
C MET A 16 -12.78 -12.50 13.83
N SER A 17 -13.31 -12.26 12.62
CA SER A 17 -12.88 -11.18 11.73
C SER A 17 -13.04 -9.78 12.34
N ARG A 18 -13.99 -9.61 13.27
CA ARG A 18 -14.24 -8.35 13.98
C ARG A 18 -13.14 -7.99 14.99
N TYR A 19 -12.29 -8.95 15.36
CA TYR A 19 -11.12 -8.75 16.21
C TYR A 19 -9.82 -8.57 15.40
N ILE A 20 -9.89 -8.67 14.07
CA ILE A 20 -8.77 -8.38 13.17
C ILE A 20 -8.66 -6.85 13.04
N PHE A 21 -7.97 -6.23 13.99
CA PHE A 21 -7.44 -4.87 13.95
C PHE A 21 -8.39 -3.80 13.40
N THR A 22 -9.25 -3.26 14.25
CA THR A 22 -9.81 -1.94 13.98
C THR A 22 -8.69 -0.90 14.10
N ALA A 23 -8.34 -0.26 12.98
CA ALA A 23 -7.32 0.77 12.96
C ALA A 23 -7.66 1.86 14.00
N PRO A 24 -6.70 2.26 14.87
CA PRO A 24 -6.96 3.28 15.88
C PRO A 24 -7.44 4.57 15.21
N GLY A 25 -8.42 5.21 15.83
CA GLY A 25 -8.89 6.53 15.38
C GLY A 25 -7.75 7.56 15.44
N TRP A 26 -7.78 8.54 14.53
CA TRP A 26 -6.76 9.58 14.45
C TRP A 26 -6.43 10.32 15.76
N PRO A 27 -7.35 10.53 16.74
CA PRO A 27 -6.98 11.16 18.02
C PRO A 27 -6.12 10.24 18.89
N LYS A 28 -6.42 8.94 18.90
CA LYS A 28 -5.62 7.94 19.63
C LYS A 28 -4.22 7.84 19.03
N SER A 29 -4.10 7.91 17.71
CA SER A 29 -2.81 7.96 17.03
C SER A 29 -1.98 9.19 17.42
N ILE A 30 -2.58 10.38 17.56
CA ILE A 30 -1.87 11.57 18.06
C ILE A 30 -1.36 11.34 19.49
N VAL A 31 -2.18 10.77 20.36
CA VAL A 31 -1.76 10.44 21.73
C VAL A 31 -0.56 9.48 21.72
N ILE A 32 -0.63 8.41 20.94
CA ILE A 32 0.48 7.45 20.81
C ILE A 32 1.74 8.12 20.27
N LEU A 33 1.60 8.99 19.26
CA LEU A 33 2.70 9.75 18.68
C LEU A 33 3.42 10.61 19.72
N VAL A 34 2.64 11.39 20.48
CA VAL A 34 3.17 12.26 21.54
C VAL A 34 3.83 11.43 22.63
N LEU A 35 3.22 10.33 23.05
CA LEU A 35 3.79 9.41 24.04
C LEU A 35 5.13 8.83 23.59
N LEU A 36 5.24 8.37 22.33
CA LEU A 36 6.49 7.86 21.77
C LEU A 36 7.59 8.91 21.77
N GLY A 37 7.27 10.14 21.34
CA GLY A 37 8.24 11.23 21.34
C GLY A 37 8.67 11.67 22.74
N LEU A 38 7.73 11.75 23.69
CA LEU A 38 8.04 12.06 25.09
C LEU A 38 8.87 10.96 25.75
N LEU A 39 8.62 9.69 25.41
CA LEU A 39 9.44 8.57 25.87
C LEU A 39 10.87 8.69 25.35
N MET A 40 11.05 9.01 24.06
CA MET A 40 12.37 9.27 23.48
C MET A 40 13.05 10.49 24.13
N GLU A 41 12.30 11.54 24.46
CA GLU A 41 12.83 12.71 25.17
C GLU A 41 13.33 12.33 26.58
N ALA A 42 12.51 11.64 27.37
CA ALA A 42 12.84 11.22 28.72
C ALA A 42 14.08 10.30 28.73
N LEU A 43 14.17 9.40 27.75
CA LEU A 43 15.29 8.50 27.64
C LEU A 43 16.57 9.21 27.15
N SER A 44 16.44 10.13 26.20
CA SER A 44 17.54 10.98 25.74
C SER A 44 18.12 11.78 26.91
N TRP A 45 17.26 12.41 27.71
CA TRP A 45 17.71 13.17 28.87
C TRP A 45 18.41 12.29 29.92
N ARG A 46 17.87 11.10 30.20
CA ARG A 46 18.47 10.18 31.18
C ARG A 46 19.82 9.63 30.73
N LEU A 47 19.99 9.35 29.44
CA LEU A 47 21.20 8.71 28.91
C LEU A 47 22.26 9.73 28.49
N SER A 48 21.87 10.81 27.81
CA SER A 48 22.76 11.80 27.22
C SER A 48 22.19 13.23 27.39
N PRO A 49 22.48 13.92 28.51
CA PRO A 49 21.89 15.23 28.84
C PRO A 49 22.17 16.36 27.84
N HIS A 50 23.09 16.15 26.89
CA HIS A 50 23.46 17.13 25.88
C HIS A 50 22.39 17.28 24.79
N PHE A 51 21.58 16.25 24.53
CA PHE A 51 20.56 16.27 23.48
C PHE A 51 19.20 16.72 24.04
N ARG A 52 19.02 18.03 24.16
CA ARG A 52 17.77 18.66 24.63
C ARG A 52 16.75 18.70 23.49
N PHE A 53 15.48 18.37 23.77
CA PHE A 53 14.38 18.37 22.81
C PHE A 53 14.48 17.36 21.66
N PHE A 54 15.29 16.31 21.82
CA PHE A 54 15.46 15.25 20.82
C PHE A 54 14.16 14.53 20.47
N GLY A 55 13.39 14.11 21.46
CA GLY A 55 12.10 13.44 21.24
C GLY A 55 11.10 14.33 20.50
N VAL A 56 11.10 15.63 20.82
CA VAL A 56 10.14 16.58 20.27
C VAL A 56 10.48 16.93 18.82
N LEU A 57 11.72 17.36 18.56
CA LEU A 57 12.17 17.84 17.25
C LEU A 57 12.29 16.70 16.23
N CYS A 58 12.75 15.52 16.64
CA CYS A 58 13.03 14.42 15.73
C CYS A 58 11.86 13.42 15.55
N PHE A 59 10.87 13.40 16.45
CA PHE A 59 9.77 12.43 16.39
C PHE A 59 8.37 13.07 16.41
N ILE A 60 8.06 13.91 17.40
CA ILE A 60 6.71 14.49 17.54
C ILE A 60 6.39 15.42 16.38
N ILE A 61 7.24 16.43 16.14
CA ILE A 61 6.99 17.41 15.08
C ILE A 61 6.94 16.74 13.69
N PRO A 62 7.90 15.89 13.31
CA PRO A 62 7.85 15.18 12.03
C PRO A 62 6.61 14.31 11.88
N GLY A 63 6.20 13.59 12.92
CA GLY A 63 5.01 12.75 12.88
C GLY A 63 3.71 13.54 12.78
N LEU A 64 3.61 14.70 13.43
CA LEU A 64 2.44 15.58 13.34
C LEU A 64 2.34 16.22 11.96
N VAL A 65 3.46 16.75 11.45
CA VAL A 65 3.55 17.31 10.10
C VAL A 65 3.15 16.24 9.07
N ALA A 66 3.64 15.00 9.23
CA ALA A 66 3.25 13.87 8.41
C ALA A 66 1.74 13.60 8.43
N LEU A 67 1.15 13.49 9.61
CA LEU A 67 -0.26 13.17 9.80
C LEU A 67 -1.17 14.19 9.13
N ILE A 68 -0.86 15.48 9.32
CA ILE A 68 -1.63 16.61 8.78
C ILE A 68 -1.48 16.70 7.27
N THR A 69 -0.27 16.48 6.76
CA THR A 69 0.08 16.78 5.37
C THR A 69 -0.18 15.62 4.41
N THR A 70 -0.09 14.36 4.86
CA THR A 70 -0.24 13.20 3.96
C THR A 70 -1.60 13.16 3.27
N ARG A 71 -2.68 13.36 4.03
CA ARG A 71 -4.04 13.30 3.50
C ARG A 71 -4.29 14.35 2.40
N PRO A 72 -4.10 15.67 2.62
CA PRO A 72 -4.39 16.69 1.62
C PRO A 72 -3.62 16.43 0.31
N PHE A 73 -2.34 16.07 0.40
CA PHE A 73 -1.53 15.75 -0.77
C PHE A 73 -2.11 14.58 -1.58
N ILE A 74 -2.55 13.50 -0.92
CA ILE A 74 -3.15 12.34 -1.62
C ILE A 74 -4.53 12.68 -2.20
N THR A 75 -5.33 13.48 -1.49
CA THR A 75 -6.66 13.88 -1.97
C THR A 75 -6.60 14.83 -3.17
N VAL A 76 -5.59 15.72 -3.23
CA VAL A 76 -5.36 16.60 -4.40
C VAL A 76 -5.00 15.77 -5.65
N ILE A 77 -4.41 14.59 -5.47
CA ILE A 77 -4.08 13.66 -6.56
C ILE A 77 -5.32 12.89 -7.06
N GLY A 78 -6.49 13.09 -6.45
CA GLY A 78 -7.76 12.47 -6.85
C GLY A 78 -8.01 11.08 -6.22
N ARG A 79 -7.27 10.72 -5.16
CA ARG A 79 -7.42 9.45 -4.44
C ARG A 79 -7.94 9.69 -3.02
N GLN A 80 -8.76 8.77 -2.52
CA GLN A 80 -9.35 8.90 -1.18
C GLN A 80 -8.45 8.26 -0.11
N MET A 81 -7.97 9.07 0.83
CA MET A 81 -7.25 8.62 2.03
C MET A 81 -8.01 9.09 3.28
N THR A 82 -8.33 8.18 4.18
CA THR A 82 -8.98 8.53 5.45
C THR A 82 -7.96 9.11 6.44
N TRP A 83 -8.42 9.98 7.34
CA TRP A 83 -7.57 10.53 8.41
C TRP A 83 -6.96 9.43 9.29
N ASN A 84 -7.71 8.36 9.57
CA ASN A 84 -7.24 7.23 10.38
C ASN A 84 -6.06 6.51 9.71
N ARG A 85 -6.09 6.31 8.38
CA ARG A 85 -4.97 5.69 7.64
C ARG A 85 -3.73 6.58 7.63
N SER A 86 -3.90 7.89 7.45
CA SER A 86 -2.80 8.87 7.52
C SER A 86 -2.13 8.86 8.89
N ALA A 87 -2.95 8.91 9.95
CA ALA A 87 -2.48 8.94 11.33
C ALA A 87 -1.79 7.63 11.73
N LEU A 88 -2.34 6.48 11.33
CA LEU A 88 -1.71 5.18 11.55
C LEU A 88 -0.34 5.10 10.86
N LEU A 89 -0.26 5.49 9.59
CA LEU A 89 1.00 5.48 8.84
C LEU A 89 2.06 6.36 9.50
N ALA A 90 1.69 7.57 9.93
CA ALA A 90 2.61 8.49 10.61
C ALA A 90 3.13 7.94 11.94
N VAL A 91 2.25 7.33 12.75
CA VAL A 91 2.61 6.71 14.03
C VAL A 91 3.49 5.48 13.82
N SER A 92 3.15 4.59 12.88
CA SER A 92 3.95 3.41 12.58
C SER A 92 5.36 3.80 12.10
N CYS A 93 5.47 4.80 11.23
CA CYS A 93 6.76 5.34 10.79
C CYS A 93 7.56 5.90 11.97
N THR A 94 6.91 6.63 12.88
CA THR A 94 7.56 7.21 14.05
C THR A 94 8.03 6.11 15.01
N LEU A 95 7.24 5.06 15.21
CA LEU A 95 7.58 3.91 16.03
C LEU A 95 8.81 3.18 15.49
N PHE A 96 8.84 2.86 14.20
CA PHE A 96 10.02 2.22 13.60
C PHE A 96 11.25 3.12 13.67
N SER A 97 11.10 4.42 13.42
CA SER A 97 12.18 5.39 13.57
C SER A 97 12.71 5.43 15.01
N SER A 98 11.81 5.44 16.00
CA SER A 98 12.20 5.50 17.41
C SER A 98 12.90 4.22 17.85
N LEU A 99 12.46 3.04 17.38
CA LEU A 99 13.10 1.77 17.68
C LEU A 99 14.53 1.69 17.11
N ILE A 100 14.72 2.10 15.85
CA ILE A 100 16.07 2.11 15.24
C ILE A 100 16.97 3.09 16.01
N THR A 101 16.45 4.28 16.32
CA THR A 101 17.21 5.31 17.03
C THR A 101 17.52 4.90 18.48
N LEU A 102 16.62 4.17 19.13
CA LEU A 102 16.79 3.65 20.48
C LEU A 102 18.02 2.74 20.58
N ILE A 103 18.28 1.92 19.55
CA ILE A 103 19.49 1.10 19.47
C ILE A 103 20.74 2.00 19.49
N GLY A 104 20.73 3.08 18.72
CA GLY A 104 21.80 4.07 18.73
C GLY A 104 21.99 4.75 20.08
N LEU A 105 20.89 5.07 20.76
CA LEU A 105 20.93 5.76 22.05
C LEU A 105 21.45 4.87 23.20
N ILE A 106 21.16 3.57 23.16
CA ILE A 106 21.56 2.63 24.21
C ILE A 106 22.94 2.03 23.94
N ALA A 107 23.16 1.48 22.73
CA ALA A 107 24.32 0.63 22.43
C ALA A 107 25.43 1.33 21.63
N LEU A 108 25.09 2.28 20.77
CA LEU A 108 26.01 2.84 19.75
C LEU A 108 26.02 4.38 19.78
N ARG A 109 26.19 4.97 20.98
CA ARG A 109 25.97 6.41 21.22
C ARG A 109 26.83 7.33 20.36
N GLU A 110 28.07 6.95 20.12
CA GLU A 110 29.01 7.70 19.28
C GLU A 110 28.51 7.82 17.83
N PHE A 111 27.73 6.83 17.37
CA PHE A 111 27.15 6.77 16.02
C PHE A 111 25.68 7.17 15.99
N LEU A 112 25.16 7.82 17.04
CA LEU A 112 23.73 8.17 17.12
C LEU A 112 23.26 9.01 15.92
N ALA A 113 24.06 9.99 15.49
CA ALA A 113 23.75 10.82 14.32
C ALA A 113 23.64 9.99 13.03
N LEU A 114 24.56 9.04 12.83
CA LEU A 114 24.55 8.13 11.68
C LEU A 114 23.33 7.20 11.73
N ILE A 115 23.03 6.62 12.90
CA ILE A 115 21.91 5.70 13.09
C ILE A 115 20.58 6.43 12.88
N PHE A 116 20.45 7.66 13.37
CA PHE A 116 19.28 8.49 13.12
C PHE A 116 19.15 8.84 11.63
N ALA A 117 20.25 9.18 10.95
CA ALA A 117 20.26 9.41 9.50
C ALA A 117 19.83 8.17 8.70
N ILE A 118 20.27 6.98 9.11
CA ILE A 118 19.83 5.69 8.54
C ILE A 118 18.34 5.50 8.81
N ALA A 119 17.86 5.78 10.03
CA ALA A 119 16.45 5.63 10.39
C ALA A 119 15.55 6.51 9.50
N ILE A 120 15.83 7.81 9.36
CA ILE A 120 15.00 8.70 8.53
C ILE A 120 15.01 8.31 7.05
N GLY A 121 16.14 7.80 6.54
CA GLY A 121 16.27 7.29 5.17
C GLY A 121 15.46 6.03 4.96
N PHE A 122 15.60 5.04 5.85
CA PHE A 122 14.84 3.80 5.80
C PHE A 122 13.33 4.05 5.91
N ILE A 123 12.90 4.93 6.82
CA ILE A 123 11.49 5.30 7.00
C ILE A 123 10.92 6.01 5.78
N PHE A 124 11.71 6.85 5.10
CA PHE A 124 11.30 7.45 3.84
C PHE A 124 10.99 6.36 2.79
N GLY A 125 11.89 5.39 2.62
CA GLY A 125 11.72 4.30 1.69
C GLY A 125 10.54 3.37 2.01
N LEU A 126 10.41 2.96 3.28
CA LEU A 126 9.28 2.16 3.76
C LEU A 126 7.95 2.88 3.55
N ARG A 127 7.90 4.18 3.85
CA ARG A 127 6.69 4.97 3.67
C ARG A 127 6.34 5.16 2.20
N LEU A 128 7.34 5.33 1.34
CA LEU A 128 7.16 5.40 -0.10
C LEU A 128 6.52 4.11 -0.63
N LEU A 129 7.03 2.96 -0.21
CA LEU A 129 6.45 1.66 -0.55
C LEU A 129 4.99 1.56 -0.11
N ILE A 130 4.69 1.86 1.16
CA ILE A 130 3.33 1.78 1.68
C ILE A 130 2.38 2.76 0.95
N LEU A 131 2.83 3.98 0.65
CA LEU A 131 2.01 4.96 -0.06
C LEU A 131 1.75 4.58 -1.51
N VAL A 132 2.74 4.00 -2.21
CA VAL A 132 2.52 3.42 -3.54
C VAL A 132 1.44 2.33 -3.46
N SER A 133 1.54 1.44 -2.48
CA SER A 133 0.59 0.32 -2.30
C SER A 133 -0.83 0.77 -1.92
N ILE A 134 -1.00 1.83 -1.12
CA ILE A 134 -2.33 2.29 -0.67
C ILE A 134 -2.99 3.21 -1.70
N ALA A 135 -2.21 4.05 -2.40
CA ALA A 135 -2.75 5.10 -3.25
C ALA A 135 -2.95 4.68 -4.72
N ASP A 136 -2.60 3.45 -5.13
CA ASP A 136 -2.66 2.95 -6.52
C ASP A 136 -2.14 3.99 -7.52
N SER A 137 -1.02 4.63 -7.19
CA SER A 137 -0.53 5.82 -7.88
C SER A 137 0.87 5.60 -8.41
N ARG A 138 1.16 6.21 -9.57
CA ARG A 138 2.51 6.22 -10.12
C ARG A 138 3.46 6.86 -9.12
N MET A 139 4.57 6.16 -8.89
CA MET A 139 5.67 6.50 -7.99
C MET A 139 5.96 8.01 -7.81
N PRO A 140 6.16 8.84 -8.86
CA PRO A 140 6.52 10.25 -8.69
C PRO A 140 5.49 11.09 -7.93
N ARG A 141 4.21 10.71 -7.92
CA ARG A 141 3.15 11.49 -7.23
C ARG A 141 3.15 11.27 -5.72
N VAL A 142 3.66 10.12 -5.25
CA VAL A 142 3.65 9.75 -3.83
C VAL A 142 4.99 9.99 -3.13
N VAL A 143 6.04 10.40 -3.86
CA VAL A 143 7.34 10.79 -3.29
C VAL A 143 7.20 11.99 -2.35
N VAL A 144 6.43 12.99 -2.75
CA VAL A 144 6.23 14.21 -1.95
C VAL A 144 5.60 13.90 -0.58
N PRO A 145 4.44 13.23 -0.47
CA PRO A 145 3.89 12.86 0.83
C PRO A 145 4.77 11.87 1.61
N ALA A 146 5.59 11.06 0.94
CA ALA A 146 6.51 10.13 1.60
C ALA A 146 7.69 10.86 2.29
N ILE A 147 8.32 11.83 1.61
CA ILE A 147 9.55 12.47 2.09
C ILE A 147 9.31 13.48 3.22
N ILE A 148 8.11 14.07 3.32
CA ILE A 148 7.82 15.18 4.24
C ILE A 148 8.18 14.87 5.70
N GLN A 149 7.86 13.68 6.22
CA GLN A 149 8.23 13.33 7.60
C GLN A 149 9.73 13.19 7.79
N SER A 150 10.40 12.49 6.88
CA SER A 150 11.84 12.30 6.99
C SER A 150 12.61 13.61 6.79
N LEU A 151 12.10 14.51 5.93
CA LEU A 151 12.66 15.85 5.76
C LEU A 151 12.45 16.73 6.99
N THR A 152 11.28 16.66 7.62
CA THR A 152 11.01 17.38 8.87
C THR A 152 11.89 16.85 9.99
N ALA A 153 12.09 15.52 10.07
CA ALA A 153 12.99 14.88 11.04
C ALA A 153 14.46 15.24 10.79
N TYR A 154 14.87 15.36 9.52
CA TYR A 154 16.19 15.87 9.15
C TYR A 154 16.39 17.30 9.66
N ILE A 155 15.44 18.20 9.39
CA ILE A 155 15.50 19.59 9.87
C ILE A 155 15.58 19.63 11.40
N GLY A 156 14.78 18.82 12.10
CA GLY A 156 14.86 18.69 13.56
C GLY A 156 16.23 18.20 14.04
N GLY A 157 16.82 17.23 13.35
CA GLY A 157 18.14 16.68 13.64
C GLY A 157 19.29 17.68 13.44
N LEU A 158 19.16 18.64 12.51
CA LEU A 158 20.18 19.69 12.29
C LEU A 158 20.38 20.59 13.51
N PHE A 159 19.37 20.76 14.36
CA PHE A 159 19.49 21.56 15.59
C PHE A 159 20.17 20.80 16.74
N ILE A 160 20.39 19.49 16.59
CA ILE A 160 20.81 18.60 17.68
C ILE A 160 22.16 17.94 17.38
N PHE A 161 22.36 17.50 16.14
CA PHE A 161 23.56 16.79 15.72
C PHE A 161 24.60 17.72 15.10
N SER A 162 25.86 17.28 15.15
CA SER A 162 27.00 17.99 14.58
C SER A 162 26.99 18.02 13.04
N ASP A 163 27.84 18.87 12.46
CA ASP A 163 27.95 19.12 11.01
C ASP A 163 27.99 17.88 10.09
N PRO A 164 28.63 16.74 10.44
CA PRO A 164 28.62 15.56 9.58
C PRO A 164 27.22 15.03 9.26
N PHE A 165 26.26 15.20 10.19
CA PHE A 165 24.87 14.81 9.99
C PHE A 165 24.22 15.56 8.81
N MET A 166 24.57 16.83 8.61
CA MET A 166 24.04 17.68 7.54
C MET A 166 24.29 17.09 6.15
N ILE A 167 25.42 16.41 5.97
CA ILE A 167 25.80 15.81 4.68
C ILE A 167 25.30 14.35 4.60
N LEU A 168 25.46 13.59 5.69
CA LEU A 168 25.12 12.17 5.70
C LEU A 168 23.62 11.90 5.55
N ALA A 169 22.77 12.69 6.20
CA ALA A 169 21.33 12.48 6.17
C ALA A 169 20.72 12.63 4.76
N PRO A 170 21.01 13.70 3.98
CA PRO A 170 20.56 13.79 2.60
C PRO A 170 21.07 12.66 1.70
N VAL A 171 22.34 12.27 1.87
CA VAL A 171 22.93 11.15 1.11
C VAL A 171 22.17 9.85 1.40
N LEU A 172 21.88 9.56 2.66
CA LEU A 172 21.11 8.37 3.05
C LEU A 172 19.65 8.45 2.63
N LEU A 173 19.02 9.64 2.64
CA LEU A 173 17.67 9.83 2.10
C LEU A 173 17.63 9.48 0.61
N ILE A 174 18.62 9.93 -0.17
CA ILE A 174 18.72 9.60 -1.60
C ILE A 174 19.01 8.11 -1.78
N LEU A 175 19.91 7.53 -1.00
CA LEU A 175 20.27 6.11 -1.08
C LEU A 175 19.08 5.20 -0.80
N PHE A 176 18.41 5.38 0.35
CA PHE A 176 17.24 4.57 0.69
C PHE A 176 16.06 4.87 -0.23
N GLY A 177 15.84 6.14 -0.56
CA GLY A 177 14.80 6.54 -1.51
C GLY A 177 14.93 5.87 -2.86
N SER A 178 16.13 5.92 -3.45
CA SER A 178 16.43 5.26 -4.72
C SER A 178 16.41 3.73 -4.63
N GLY A 179 16.89 3.16 -3.51
CA GLY A 179 16.83 1.71 -3.27
C GLY A 179 15.39 1.19 -3.22
N PHE A 180 14.52 1.82 -2.43
CA PHE A 180 13.09 1.47 -2.39
C PHE A 180 12.38 1.80 -3.71
N ALA A 181 12.77 2.87 -4.39
CA ALA A 181 12.26 3.18 -5.73
C ALA A 181 12.59 2.07 -6.73
N GLY A 182 13.84 1.59 -6.71
CA GLY A 182 14.30 0.47 -7.52
C GLY A 182 13.56 -0.82 -7.18
N LEU A 183 13.33 -1.09 -5.89
CA LEU A 183 12.54 -2.25 -5.43
C LEU A 183 11.10 -2.19 -5.93
N ILE A 184 10.43 -1.04 -5.80
CA ILE A 184 9.07 -0.84 -6.30
C ILE A 184 9.04 -1.04 -7.81
N TRP A 185 9.99 -0.45 -8.54
CA TRP A 185 10.10 -0.63 -9.98
C TRP A 185 10.37 -2.08 -10.38
N LEU A 186 11.19 -2.81 -9.62
CA LEU A 186 11.48 -4.22 -9.87
C LEU A 186 10.22 -5.10 -9.70
N ILE A 187 9.34 -4.75 -8.75
CA ILE A 187 8.06 -5.43 -8.53
C ILE A 187 7.04 -5.06 -9.63
N ASP A 188 6.96 -3.79 -10.01
CA ASP A 188 6.00 -3.31 -11.03
C ASP A 188 6.37 -3.76 -12.46
N ARG A 189 7.66 -3.86 -12.77
CA ARG A 189 8.16 -4.18 -14.12
C ARG A 189 7.68 -5.54 -14.68
N PRO A 190 7.74 -6.66 -13.96
CA PRO A 190 7.23 -7.94 -14.47
C PRO A 190 5.73 -7.90 -14.70
N LEU A 191 4.97 -7.26 -13.82
CA LEU A 191 3.50 -7.16 -13.94
C LEU A 191 3.11 -6.35 -15.19
N ASN A 192 3.82 -5.25 -15.45
CA ASN A 192 3.59 -4.40 -16.62
C ASN A 192 4.05 -5.06 -17.94
N ARG A 193 5.10 -5.90 -17.90
CA ARG A 193 5.59 -6.66 -19.06
C ARG A 193 4.72 -7.87 -19.40
N ALA A 194 4.21 -8.58 -18.39
CA ALA A 194 3.48 -9.84 -18.58
C ALA A 194 2.09 -9.62 -19.18
N PHE A 195 1.38 -8.56 -18.77
CA PHE A 195 -0.03 -8.42 -19.13
C PHE A 195 -0.32 -7.42 -20.24
N ARG A 196 0.58 -6.46 -20.55
CA ARG A 196 0.40 -5.40 -21.58
C ARG A 196 -0.98 -4.69 -21.59
N ILE A 197 -1.79 -4.92 -20.56
CA ILE A 197 -3.12 -4.42 -20.23
C ILE A 197 -3.10 -4.30 -18.71
N ARG A 198 -3.82 -3.33 -18.13
CA ARG A 198 -3.78 -3.04 -16.69
C ARG A 198 -4.31 -4.25 -15.91
N GLY A 199 -3.43 -5.06 -15.30
CA GLY A 199 -3.82 -6.26 -14.55
C GLY A 199 -4.85 -6.01 -13.42
N LEU A 200 -4.98 -4.76 -12.98
CA LEU A 200 -6.01 -4.29 -12.07
C LEU A 200 -7.43 -4.29 -12.69
N GLU A 201 -7.60 -4.02 -13.98
CA GLU A 201 -8.91 -4.10 -14.65
C GLU A 201 -9.38 -5.55 -14.75
N PHE A 202 -8.49 -6.48 -15.07
CA PHE A 202 -8.77 -7.92 -15.04
C PHE A 202 -9.13 -8.43 -13.64
N LEU A 203 -8.33 -8.08 -12.63
CA LEU A 203 -8.58 -8.51 -11.25
C LEU A 203 -9.88 -7.93 -10.70
N ASN A 204 -10.18 -6.67 -11.01
CA ASN A 204 -11.41 -6.02 -10.57
C ASN A 204 -12.64 -6.61 -11.29
N ALA A 205 -12.52 -6.92 -12.58
CA ALA A 205 -13.57 -7.62 -13.32
C ALA A 205 -13.82 -9.05 -12.80
N PHE A 206 -12.74 -9.77 -12.43
CA PHE A 206 -12.82 -11.10 -11.84
C PHE A 206 -13.44 -11.11 -10.44
N ILE A 207 -13.04 -10.18 -9.57
CA ILE A 207 -13.61 -10.02 -8.23
C ILE A 207 -15.08 -9.59 -8.31
N ALA A 208 -15.42 -8.65 -9.20
CA ALA A 208 -16.80 -8.22 -9.44
C ALA A 208 -17.67 -9.35 -10.02
N HIS A 209 -17.08 -10.29 -10.76
CA HIS A 209 -17.80 -11.46 -11.25
C HIS A 209 -18.02 -12.50 -10.14
N LEU A 210 -17.01 -12.77 -9.30
CA LEU A 210 -17.14 -13.69 -8.16
C LEU A 210 -18.05 -13.17 -7.04
N THR A 211 -18.14 -11.84 -6.89
CA THR A 211 -18.90 -11.22 -5.79
C THR A 211 -20.34 -10.88 -6.20
N ASP A 212 -20.54 -10.34 -7.41
CA ASP A 212 -21.84 -9.81 -7.84
C ASP A 212 -22.45 -10.56 -9.04
N GLY A 213 -21.81 -11.61 -9.56
CA GLY A 213 -22.24 -12.27 -10.81
C GLY A 213 -22.27 -11.32 -12.01
N SER A 214 -21.56 -10.19 -11.94
CA SER A 214 -21.65 -9.12 -12.92
C SER A 214 -21.03 -9.52 -14.27
N ARG A 215 -21.58 -9.03 -15.37
CA ARG A 215 -21.09 -9.26 -16.75
C ARG A 215 -19.78 -8.53 -17.08
N SER A 216 -19.12 -7.88 -16.11
CA SER A 216 -17.92 -7.09 -16.38
C SER A 216 -16.74 -7.92 -16.92
N MET A 217 -16.70 -9.21 -16.60
CA MET A 217 -15.72 -10.14 -17.16
C MET A 217 -15.99 -10.42 -18.64
N GLU A 218 -17.26 -10.50 -19.04
CA GLU A 218 -17.68 -10.67 -20.43
C GLU A 218 -17.27 -9.45 -21.26
N ASP A 219 -17.44 -8.23 -20.73
CA ASP A 219 -17.01 -6.98 -21.36
C ASP A 219 -15.48 -6.86 -21.47
N PHE A 220 -14.73 -7.31 -20.45
CA PHE A 220 -13.27 -7.39 -20.50
C PHE A 220 -12.81 -8.32 -21.62
N PHE A 221 -13.36 -9.55 -21.68
CA PHE A 221 -13.01 -10.52 -22.72
C PHE A 221 -13.45 -10.06 -24.12
N ARG A 222 -14.57 -9.33 -24.23
CA ARG A 222 -15.02 -8.75 -25.50
C ARG A 222 -14.12 -7.63 -26.00
N GLY A 223 -13.52 -6.85 -25.09
CA GLY A 223 -12.58 -5.78 -25.43
C GLY A 223 -11.18 -6.27 -25.83
N ILE A 224 -10.78 -7.46 -25.37
CA ILE A 224 -9.51 -8.11 -25.77
C ILE A 224 -9.69 -9.18 -26.85
N GLY A 225 -10.92 -9.61 -27.09
CA GLY A 225 -11.27 -10.65 -28.04
C GLY A 225 -11.13 -10.17 -29.47
N GLU A 226 -10.54 -10.98 -30.32
CA GLU A 226 -10.58 -10.78 -31.77
C GLU A 226 -11.78 -11.51 -32.36
N GLU A 227 -12.43 -10.89 -33.36
CA GLU A 227 -13.48 -11.56 -34.13
C GLU A 227 -12.87 -12.73 -34.92
N ALA A 228 -13.35 -13.94 -34.65
CA ALA A 228 -12.91 -15.15 -35.32
C ALA A 228 -14.03 -15.72 -36.20
N PHE A 229 -13.72 -15.98 -37.47
CA PHE A 229 -14.62 -16.71 -38.36
C PHE A 229 -14.43 -18.21 -38.14
N VAL A 230 -15.44 -18.86 -37.58
CA VAL A 230 -15.37 -20.28 -37.24
C VAL A 230 -16.19 -21.09 -38.26
N PRO A 231 -15.63 -22.16 -38.84
CA PRO A 231 -16.39 -23.00 -39.77
C PRO A 231 -17.57 -23.65 -39.05
N GLN A 232 -18.78 -23.49 -39.57
CA GLN A 232 -19.98 -24.18 -39.10
C GLN A 232 -20.50 -25.14 -40.16
N VAL A 233 -21.07 -26.27 -39.74
CA VAL A 233 -21.67 -27.26 -40.63
C VAL A 233 -23.17 -27.30 -40.36
N SER A 234 -23.98 -27.09 -41.41
CA SER A 234 -25.44 -27.18 -41.34
C SER A 234 -25.96 -28.25 -42.28
N ILE A 235 -26.83 -29.12 -41.77
CA ILE A 235 -27.53 -30.16 -42.52
C ILE A 235 -28.99 -29.76 -42.66
N PHE A 236 -29.52 -29.76 -43.89
CA PHE A 236 -30.88 -29.32 -44.21
C PHE A 236 -31.76 -30.53 -44.58
N PHE A 237 -32.92 -30.64 -43.93
CA PHE A 237 -33.94 -31.65 -44.25
C PHE A 237 -35.22 -30.97 -44.71
N ARG A 238 -35.56 -31.16 -45.99
CA ARG A 238 -36.80 -30.70 -46.60
C ARG A 238 -37.90 -31.72 -46.38
N ARG A 239 -39.08 -31.30 -45.89
CA ARG A 239 -40.20 -32.22 -45.63
C ARG A 239 -41.49 -31.74 -46.29
N PRO A 240 -42.14 -32.53 -47.17
CA PRO A 240 -43.44 -32.19 -47.73
C PRO A 240 -44.49 -32.05 -46.63
N GLU A 241 -45.29 -30.99 -46.68
CA GLU A 241 -46.36 -30.66 -45.72
C GLU A 241 -45.95 -30.48 -44.25
N LYS A 242 -44.65 -30.43 -43.95
CA LYS A 242 -44.12 -30.16 -42.61
C LYS A 242 -43.08 -29.04 -42.65
N ARG A 243 -42.76 -28.47 -41.48
CA ARG A 243 -41.66 -27.51 -41.37
C ARG A 243 -40.33 -28.20 -41.68
N ASP A 244 -39.51 -27.53 -42.47
CA ASP A 244 -38.13 -27.94 -42.72
C ASP A 244 -37.32 -27.95 -41.43
N LEU A 245 -36.33 -28.83 -41.37
CA LEU A 245 -35.43 -28.95 -40.23
C LEU A 245 -34.03 -28.52 -40.67
N ILE A 246 -33.44 -27.63 -39.89
CA ILE A 246 -32.04 -27.22 -40.04
C ILE A 246 -31.32 -27.70 -38.78
N PHE A 247 -30.28 -28.51 -38.97
CA PHE A 247 -29.42 -28.96 -37.89
C PHE A 247 -28.03 -28.35 -38.07
N THR A 248 -27.62 -27.48 -37.15
CA THR A 248 -26.34 -26.78 -37.21
C THR A 248 -25.43 -27.28 -36.11
N ILE A 249 -24.22 -27.72 -36.47
CA ILE A 249 -23.15 -28.09 -35.54
C ILE A 249 -22.14 -26.94 -35.53
N PRO A 250 -22.06 -26.14 -34.47
CA PRO A 250 -21.05 -25.11 -34.35
C PRO A 250 -19.73 -25.72 -33.90
N ASN A 251 -18.61 -25.41 -34.57
CA ASN A 251 -17.27 -25.82 -34.14
C ASN A 251 -16.68 -24.83 -33.12
N VAL A 252 -17.47 -24.44 -32.11
CA VAL A 252 -17.00 -23.55 -31.02
C VAL A 252 -16.93 -24.36 -29.74
N HIS A 253 -15.77 -24.36 -29.11
CA HIS A 253 -15.64 -24.89 -27.76
C HIS A 253 -16.02 -23.78 -26.77
N PRO A 254 -17.01 -24.00 -25.87
CA PRO A 254 -17.32 -23.03 -24.84
C PRO A 254 -16.07 -22.85 -23.95
N GLY A 255 -15.60 -21.60 -23.87
CA GLY A 255 -14.54 -21.25 -22.93
C GLY A 255 -15.03 -21.41 -21.48
N PRO A 256 -14.13 -21.27 -20.49
CA PRO A 256 -14.44 -21.49 -19.07
C PRO A 256 -15.52 -20.55 -18.48
N MET A 257 -16.00 -19.58 -19.25
CA MET A 257 -17.02 -18.59 -18.85
C MET A 257 -18.33 -18.71 -19.64
N GLY A 258 -18.44 -19.68 -20.56
CA GLY A 258 -19.63 -19.87 -21.38
C GLY A 258 -20.61 -20.84 -20.74
N GLU A 259 -21.55 -20.33 -19.95
CA GLU A 259 -22.87 -20.98 -19.93
C GLU A 259 -23.50 -20.74 -21.31
N ILE A 260 -23.65 -21.83 -22.08
CA ILE A 260 -24.43 -21.85 -23.31
C ILE A 260 -25.85 -22.29 -23.00
#